data_AF-A0A376FC38-F1
#
_entry.id   AF-A0A376FC38-F1
#
_cell.length_a   1.000
_cell.length_b   1.000
_cell.length_c   1.000
_cell.angle_alpha   90.00
_cell.angle_beta   90.00
_cell.angle_gamma   90.00
#
_symmetry.space_group_name_H-M   'P 1'
#
loop_
_entity.id
_entity.type
_entity.pdbx_description
1 polymer ?
#
loop_
_entity_poly.entity_id
_entity_poly.type
_entity_poly.pdbx_seq_one_letter_code
_entity_poly.pdbx_strand_id
1 'polypeptide(L)'
;MTSRWNTCALAGRSEEQVALVEAYTKAQGMWRNPGDEPVFTSTLELDMGSVEASLAGPKRPQDRVALSDVPKAFAASNALEVNVAQKDHRPVDYVLNGHQYQLPDGAVVIAAITSCTNTSNPSVLMAAGLFGEKGGRAWAKTSAMGQGLAGTGFQSGIGLPGAGQTDAVP
;
A
#
# COMPACT_ATOMS: atom_id res chain seq x y z
N MET A 1 -22.29 -15.38 17.45
CA MET A 1 -22.37 -16.24 16.25
C MET A 1 -22.10 -15.48 14.93
N THR A 2 -21.69 -14.21 14.95
CA THR A 2 -21.83 -13.27 13.81
C THR A 2 -20.56 -12.86 13.07
N SER A 3 -19.37 -13.44 13.33
CA SER A 3 -18.13 -12.86 12.78
C SER A 3 -17.59 -13.51 11.49
N ARG A 4 -18.08 -14.68 11.07
CA ARG A 4 -17.40 -15.47 10.02
C ARG A 4 -17.67 -15.04 8.58
N TRP A 5 -18.83 -14.47 8.30
CA TRP A 5 -19.20 -13.91 7.00
C TRP A 5 -19.33 -12.39 7.02
N ASN A 6 -18.72 -11.74 8.00
CA ASN A 6 -18.81 -10.30 8.16
C ASN A 6 -18.39 -9.57 6.88
N THR A 7 -17.37 -10.06 6.17
CA THR A 7 -16.97 -9.50 4.86
C THR A 7 -18.05 -9.60 3.78
N CYS A 8 -18.81 -10.71 3.72
CA CYS A 8 -19.90 -10.85 2.74
C CYS A 8 -21.04 -9.88 3.04
N ALA A 9 -21.43 -9.78 4.32
CA ALA A 9 -22.46 -8.84 4.76
C ALA A 9 -22.03 -7.38 4.54
N LEU A 10 -20.82 -7.01 4.95
CA LEU A 10 -20.26 -5.65 4.80
C LEU A 10 -20.17 -5.20 3.33
N ALA A 11 -19.98 -6.15 2.41
CA ALA A 11 -19.95 -5.87 0.98
C ALA A 11 -21.32 -6.06 0.29
N GLY A 12 -22.41 -6.05 1.08
CA GLY A 12 -23.78 -5.88 0.58
C GLY A 12 -24.47 -7.15 0.09
N ARG A 13 -24.03 -8.35 0.47
CA ARG A 13 -24.73 -9.59 0.10
C ARG A 13 -25.96 -9.76 0.99
N SER A 14 -27.05 -10.24 0.40
CA SER A 14 -28.29 -10.48 1.15
C SER A 14 -28.10 -11.57 2.20
N GLU A 15 -28.89 -11.50 3.27
CA GLU A 15 -28.86 -12.51 4.33
C GLU A 15 -29.16 -13.91 3.78
N GLU A 16 -30.11 -14.02 2.83
CA GLU A 16 -30.42 -15.27 2.14
C GLU A 16 -29.21 -15.85 1.41
N GLN A 17 -28.46 -15.02 0.71
CA GLN A 17 -27.26 -15.46 -0.02
C GLN A 17 -26.15 -15.88 0.95
N VAL A 18 -25.96 -15.15 2.05
CA VAL A 18 -24.99 -15.51 3.09
C VAL A 18 -25.36 -16.86 3.73
N ALA A 19 -26.64 -17.05 4.06
CA ALA A 19 -27.15 -18.30 4.63
C ALA A 19 -26.99 -19.48 3.65
N LEU A 20 -27.24 -19.27 2.36
CA LEU A 20 -27.05 -20.27 1.32
C LEU A 20 -25.58 -20.72 1.23
N VAL A 21 -24.65 -19.77 1.17
CA VAL A 21 -23.21 -20.07 1.09
C VAL A 21 -22.74 -20.81 2.34
N GLU A 22 -23.23 -20.41 3.53
CA GLU A 22 -22.93 -21.11 4.77
C GLU A 22 -23.45 -22.56 4.78
N ALA A 23 -24.71 -22.78 4.40
CA ALA A 23 -25.28 -24.12 4.34
C ALA A 23 -24.54 -25.02 3.34
N TYR A 24 -24.25 -24.49 2.15
CA TYR A 24 -23.53 -25.21 1.10
C TYR A 24 -22.10 -25.58 1.53
N THR A 25 -21.32 -24.63 2.05
CA THR A 25 -19.93 -24.88 2.46
C THR A 25 -19.81 -25.88 3.61
N LYS A 26 -20.78 -25.87 4.55
CA LYS A 26 -20.91 -26.91 5.59
C LYS A 26 -21.21 -28.29 5.00
N ALA A 27 -22.20 -28.38 4.11
CA ALA A 27 -22.58 -29.64 3.47
C ALA A 27 -21.43 -30.26 2.65
N GLN A 28 -20.57 -29.42 2.05
CA GLN A 28 -19.41 -29.84 1.27
C GLN A 28 -18.16 -30.14 2.12
N GLY A 29 -18.22 -29.98 3.45
CA GLY A 29 -17.04 -30.17 4.32
C GLY A 29 -15.93 -29.13 4.11
N MET A 30 -16.22 -28.03 3.40
CA MET A 30 -15.30 -26.90 3.21
C MET A 30 -15.33 -25.92 4.40
N TRP A 31 -16.15 -26.21 5.40
CA TRP A 31 -16.31 -25.40 6.59
C TRP A 31 -15.21 -25.69 7.61
N ARG A 32 -14.30 -24.73 7.80
CA ARG A 32 -13.33 -24.79 8.90
C ARG A 32 -13.99 -24.47 10.23
N ASN A 33 -13.63 -25.14 11.31
CA ASN A 33 -13.96 -24.82 12.70
C ASN A 33 -12.72 -24.29 13.45
N PRO A 34 -12.89 -23.53 14.54
CA PRO A 34 -11.76 -23.15 15.39
C PRO A 34 -11.03 -24.39 15.90
N GLY A 35 -9.70 -24.43 15.74
CA GLY A 35 -8.88 -25.58 16.10
C GLY A 35 -8.72 -26.64 15.02
N ASP A 36 -9.33 -26.46 13.83
CA ASP A 36 -9.06 -27.34 12.69
C ASP A 36 -7.61 -27.13 12.21
N GLU A 37 -6.78 -28.16 12.38
CA GLU A 37 -5.38 -28.18 11.93
C GLU A 37 -5.22 -29.06 10.67
N PRO A 38 -5.14 -28.46 9.48
CA PRO A 38 -4.87 -29.21 8.25
C PRO A 38 -3.45 -29.80 8.23
N VAL A 39 -3.32 -31.02 7.69
CA VAL A 39 -2.00 -31.65 7.47
C VAL A 39 -1.39 -31.10 6.19
N PHE A 40 -0.29 -30.37 6.31
CA PHE A 40 0.49 -29.85 5.19
C PHE A 40 1.78 -30.65 4.98
N THR A 41 2.36 -30.57 3.78
CA THR A 41 3.68 -31.14 3.48
C THR A 41 4.82 -30.38 4.16
N SER A 42 4.60 -29.12 4.50
CA SER A 42 5.55 -28.26 5.20
C SER A 42 4.79 -27.17 5.96
N THR A 43 5.30 -26.79 7.13
CA THR A 43 4.74 -25.74 7.97
C THR A 43 5.77 -24.63 8.13
N LEU A 44 5.31 -23.39 7.99
CA LEU A 44 6.09 -22.19 8.25
C LEU A 44 5.35 -21.38 9.32
N GLU A 45 6.11 -20.79 10.24
CA GLU A 45 5.57 -19.97 11.32
C GLU A 45 6.06 -18.53 11.18
N LEU A 46 5.22 -17.59 11.57
CA LEU A 46 5.53 -16.17 11.61
C LEU A 46 5.00 -15.58 12.91
N ASP A 47 5.90 -15.09 13.75
CA ASP A 47 5.52 -14.31 14.92
C ASP A 47 5.10 -12.90 14.49
N MET A 48 3.82 -12.58 14.66
CA MET A 48 3.27 -11.26 14.34
C MET A 48 3.87 -10.14 15.20
N GLY A 49 4.43 -10.45 16.38
CA GLY A 49 5.13 -9.49 17.23
C GLY A 49 6.51 -9.08 16.70
N SER A 50 7.10 -9.91 15.83
CA SER A 50 8.38 -9.63 15.15
C SER A 50 8.23 -8.75 13.90
N VAL A 51 7.00 -8.52 13.44
CA VAL A 51 6.72 -7.76 12.22
C VAL A 51 6.94 -6.27 12.46
N GLU A 52 7.78 -5.67 11.61
CA GLU A 52 8.09 -4.24 11.61
C GLU A 52 7.72 -3.59 10.26
N ALA A 53 7.58 -2.27 10.27
CA ALA A 53 7.40 -1.49 9.04
C ALA A 53 8.63 -1.63 8.13
N SER A 54 8.38 -1.94 6.86
CA SER A 54 9.43 -2.15 5.86
C SER A 54 9.02 -1.64 4.48
N LEU A 55 10.01 -1.40 3.64
CA LEU A 55 9.86 -1.06 2.23
C LEU A 55 10.47 -2.18 1.36
N ALA A 56 9.95 -2.36 0.16
CA ALA A 56 10.48 -3.30 -0.82
C ALA A 56 11.19 -2.55 -1.96
N GLY A 57 12.40 -2.97 -2.33
CA GLY A 57 13.17 -2.38 -3.42
C GLY A 57 14.64 -2.12 -3.08
N PRO A 58 15.36 -1.30 -3.87
CA PRO A 58 14.84 -0.45 -4.95
C PRO A 58 14.61 -1.16 -6.30
N LYS A 59 15.11 -2.40 -6.48
CA LYS A 59 15.10 -3.08 -7.79
C LYS A 59 14.14 -4.26 -7.89
N ARG A 60 13.92 -5.01 -6.80
CA ARG A 60 13.06 -6.21 -6.82
C ARG A 60 12.09 -6.22 -5.64
N PRO A 61 10.87 -6.77 -5.82
CA PRO A 61 9.83 -6.75 -4.78
C PRO A 61 10.16 -7.62 -3.56
N GLN A 62 11.01 -8.64 -3.71
CA GLN A 62 11.48 -9.48 -2.60
C GLN A 62 12.59 -8.82 -1.76
N ASP A 63 13.15 -7.70 -2.21
CA ASP A 63 14.22 -7.00 -1.49
C ASP A 63 13.60 -6.20 -0.33
N ARG A 64 13.42 -6.84 0.83
CA ARG A 64 12.85 -6.22 2.04
C ARG A 64 13.90 -5.39 2.77
N VAL A 65 13.56 -4.14 3.11
CA VAL A 65 14.37 -3.22 3.91
C VAL A 65 13.52 -2.68 5.06
N ALA A 66 13.98 -2.82 6.30
CA ALA A 66 13.32 -2.21 7.46
C ALA A 66 13.26 -0.69 7.28
N LEU A 67 12.18 -0.04 7.72
CA LEU A 67 11.98 1.39 7.46
C LEU A 67 13.11 2.25 8.06
N SER A 68 13.67 1.85 9.20
CA SER A 68 14.84 2.48 9.83
C SER A 68 16.12 2.39 9.00
N ASP A 69 16.25 1.37 8.14
CA ASP A 69 17.45 1.09 7.36
C ASP A 69 17.39 1.63 5.93
N VAL A 70 16.24 2.19 5.50
CA VAL A 70 16.06 2.72 4.13
C VAL A 70 17.16 3.72 3.72
N PRO A 71 17.57 4.71 4.55
CA PRO A 71 18.64 5.63 4.16
C PRO A 71 19.97 4.91 3.87
N LYS A 72 20.31 3.91 4.69
CA LYS A 72 21.54 3.13 4.56
C LYS A 72 21.50 2.23 3.32
N ALA A 73 20.36 1.55 3.09
CA ALA A 73 20.17 0.69 1.93
C ALA A 73 20.20 1.49 0.61
N PHE A 74 19.62 2.69 0.59
CA PHE A 74 19.66 3.57 -0.58
C PHE A 74 21.09 4.01 -0.91
N ALA A 75 21.86 4.48 0.09
CA ALA A 75 23.24 4.87 -0.10
C ALA A 75 24.12 3.71 -0.61
N ALA A 76 23.93 2.51 -0.08
CA ALA A 76 24.63 1.31 -0.53
C ALA A 76 24.28 0.93 -1.98
N SER A 77 23.00 1.04 -2.35
CA SER A 77 22.57 0.79 -3.74
C SER A 77 23.22 1.77 -4.72
N ASN A 78 23.28 3.06 -4.38
CA ASN A 78 23.90 4.08 -5.25
C ASN A 78 25.41 3.84 -5.44
N ALA A 79 26.12 3.42 -4.39
CA ALA A 79 27.56 3.14 -4.46
C ALA A 79 27.90 1.94 -5.37
N LEU A 80 26.96 1.00 -5.54
CA LEU A 80 27.12 -0.19 -6.37
C LEU A 80 26.73 0.04 -7.84
N GLU A 81 26.15 1.19 -8.19
CA GLU A 81 25.82 1.51 -9.57
C GLU A 81 27.02 2.08 -10.33
N VAL A 82 27.56 1.29 -11.25
CA VAL A 82 28.75 1.59 -12.06
C VAL A 82 28.61 2.88 -12.89
N ASN A 83 27.38 3.31 -13.20
CA ASN A 83 27.08 4.56 -13.91
C ASN A 83 26.83 5.78 -13.00
N VAL A 84 26.68 5.58 -11.69
CA VAL A 84 26.38 6.63 -10.70
C VAL A 84 27.64 7.08 -9.95
N ALA A 85 28.60 6.17 -9.74
CA ALA A 85 29.90 6.46 -9.10
C ALA A 85 30.76 7.52 -9.83
N GLN A 86 30.32 8.03 -10.99
CA GLN A 86 30.98 9.07 -11.78
C GLN A 86 30.13 10.36 -11.93
N LYS A 87 28.94 10.45 -11.33
CA LYS A 87 28.11 11.66 -11.40
C LYS A 87 28.26 12.50 -10.13
N ASP A 88 28.49 13.79 -10.32
CA ASP A 88 28.54 14.79 -9.25
C ASP A 88 27.11 14.88 -8.62
N HIS A 89 26.95 14.38 -7.40
CA HIS A 89 25.67 14.25 -6.67
C HIS A 89 25.11 15.59 -6.17
N ARG A 90 25.17 16.64 -6.99
CA ARG A 90 24.73 17.98 -6.61
C ARG A 90 23.22 18.10 -6.82
N PRO A 91 22.50 18.72 -5.86
CA PRO A 91 21.11 19.07 -6.05
C PRO A 91 20.92 19.88 -7.34
N VAL A 92 19.86 19.59 -8.07
CA VAL A 92 19.52 20.30 -9.31
C VAL A 92 18.51 21.39 -8.98
N ASP A 93 18.84 22.64 -9.30
CA ASP A 93 17.93 23.77 -9.17
C ASP A 93 16.85 23.73 -10.28
N TYR A 94 15.60 24.01 -9.91
CA TYR A 94 14.48 24.12 -10.85
C TYR A 94 13.44 25.12 -10.35
N VAL A 95 12.56 25.55 -11.26
CA VAL A 95 11.45 26.47 -10.95
C VAL A 95 10.13 25.74 -11.13
N LEU A 96 9.25 25.81 -10.13
CA LEU A 96 7.89 25.31 -10.17
C LEU A 96 6.95 26.38 -9.63
N ASN A 97 5.92 26.76 -10.40
CA ASN A 97 4.96 27.80 -10.04
C ASN A 97 5.61 29.15 -9.65
N GLY A 98 6.70 29.51 -10.33
CA GLY A 98 7.44 30.74 -10.08
C GLY A 98 8.36 30.69 -8.84
N HIS A 99 8.38 29.58 -8.10
CA HIS A 99 9.25 29.38 -6.94
C HIS A 99 10.46 28.52 -7.31
N GLN A 100 11.64 28.90 -6.83
CA GLN A 100 12.86 28.09 -6.97
C GLN A 100 12.90 26.99 -5.92
N TYR A 101 13.27 25.79 -6.36
CA TYR A 101 13.43 24.60 -5.53
C TYR A 101 14.74 23.87 -5.91
N GLN A 102 15.22 23.03 -5.00
CA GLN A 102 16.35 22.14 -5.25
C GLN A 102 15.87 20.69 -5.18
N LEU A 103 16.23 19.88 -6.17
CA LEU A 103 15.94 18.45 -6.20
C LEU A 103 17.19 17.66 -5.79
N PRO A 104 17.26 17.18 -4.54
CA PRO A 104 18.36 16.32 -4.10
C PRO A 104 18.18 14.88 -4.57
N ASP A 105 19.24 14.10 -4.53
CA ASP A 105 19.19 12.66 -4.73
C ASP A 105 18.30 11.98 -3.69
N GLY A 106 17.59 10.93 -4.13
CA GLY A 106 16.62 10.22 -3.30
C GLY A 106 15.33 11.01 -3.03
N ALA A 107 15.13 12.17 -3.68
CA ALA A 107 13.85 12.85 -3.64
C ALA A 107 12.73 11.98 -4.22
N VAL A 108 11.64 11.87 -3.47
CA VAL A 108 10.42 11.21 -3.94
C VAL A 108 9.72 12.13 -4.93
N VAL A 109 9.71 11.73 -6.20
CA VAL A 109 9.05 12.47 -7.30
C VAL A 109 7.69 11.89 -7.67
N ILE A 110 7.44 10.63 -7.30
CA ILE A 110 6.15 9.94 -7.48
C ILE A 110 5.79 9.27 -6.16
N ALA A 111 4.60 9.55 -5.66
CA ALA A 111 4.01 8.86 -4.52
C ALA A 111 2.60 8.40 -4.91
N ALA A 112 2.42 7.10 -5.11
CA ALA A 112 1.18 6.56 -5.64
C ALA A 112 0.64 5.41 -4.79
N ILE A 113 -0.63 5.49 -4.40
CA ILE A 113 -1.35 4.37 -3.79
C ILE A 113 -2.09 3.63 -4.91
N THR A 114 -1.52 2.51 -5.33
CA THR A 114 -1.97 1.76 -6.52
C THR A 114 -2.21 0.29 -6.22
N SER A 115 -2.74 -0.43 -7.23
CA SER A 115 -3.02 -1.87 -7.22
C SER A 115 -4.11 -2.33 -6.24
N CYS A 116 -4.60 -3.56 -6.37
CA CYS A 116 -5.62 -4.14 -5.50
C CYS A 116 -5.10 -4.59 -4.12
N THR A 117 -3.78 -4.74 -3.94
CA THR A 117 -3.20 -5.29 -2.71
C THR A 117 -3.47 -4.41 -1.48
N ASN A 118 -3.28 -3.09 -1.61
CA ASN A 118 -3.48 -2.14 -0.51
C ASN A 118 -4.82 -1.39 -0.60
N THR A 119 -5.35 -1.20 -1.81
CA THR A 119 -6.60 -0.42 -2.02
C THR A 119 -7.86 -1.20 -1.67
N SER A 120 -7.77 -2.53 -1.52
CA SER A 120 -8.86 -3.36 -0.99
C SER A 120 -8.95 -3.36 0.53
N ASN A 121 -7.95 -2.78 1.23
CA ASN A 121 -7.91 -2.70 2.69
C ASN A 121 -8.33 -1.30 3.17
N PRO A 122 -9.57 -1.11 3.67
CA PRO A 122 -10.04 0.22 4.08
C PRO A 122 -9.22 0.81 5.22
N SER A 123 -8.65 -0.02 6.12
CA SER A 123 -7.84 0.46 7.24
C SER A 123 -6.56 1.18 6.78
N VAL A 124 -5.89 0.65 5.76
CA VAL A 124 -4.67 1.26 5.19
C VAL A 124 -5.01 2.56 4.45
N LEU A 125 -6.13 2.59 3.73
CA LEU A 125 -6.59 3.80 3.05
C LEU A 125 -6.99 4.89 4.04
N MET A 126 -7.73 4.58 5.11
CA MET A 126 -8.05 5.59 6.15
C MET A 126 -6.79 6.16 6.80
N ALA A 127 -5.83 5.30 7.14
CA ALA A 127 -4.56 5.77 7.67
C ALA A 127 -3.89 6.74 6.68
N ALA A 128 -3.84 6.39 5.39
CA ALA A 128 -3.28 7.26 4.37
C ALA A 128 -4.02 8.61 4.26
N GLY A 129 -5.36 8.63 4.32
CA GLY A 129 -6.14 9.87 4.34
C GLY A 129 -5.79 10.77 5.52
N LEU A 130 -5.76 10.20 6.74
CA LEU A 130 -5.38 10.91 7.96
C LEU A 130 -3.93 11.43 7.95
N PHE A 131 -3.02 10.76 7.23
CA PHE A 131 -1.65 11.24 7.03
C PHE A 131 -1.54 12.30 5.93
N GLY A 132 -2.34 12.20 4.88
CA GLY A 132 -2.35 13.15 3.75
C GLY A 132 -2.67 14.58 4.17
N GLU A 133 -3.51 14.76 5.18
CA GLU A 133 -3.82 16.08 5.76
C GLU A 133 -2.59 16.81 6.34
N LYS A 134 -1.49 16.08 6.62
CA LYS A 134 -0.25 16.66 7.17
C LYS A 134 0.69 17.25 6.11
N GLY A 135 0.29 17.21 4.83
CA GLY A 135 0.97 17.87 3.71
C GLY A 135 2.06 17.02 3.04
N GLY A 136 2.33 17.35 1.76
CA GLY A 136 3.37 16.73 0.93
C GLY A 136 4.38 17.75 0.41
N ARG A 137 5.43 17.28 -0.28
CA ARG A 137 6.40 18.16 -0.95
C ARG A 137 5.82 18.60 -2.29
N ALA A 138 5.87 19.90 -2.59
CA ALA A 138 5.18 20.52 -3.73
C ALA A 138 5.55 19.93 -5.11
N TRP A 139 6.68 19.23 -5.21
CA TRP A 139 7.17 18.63 -6.46
C TRP A 139 6.83 17.16 -6.65
N ALA A 140 6.29 16.49 -5.62
CA ALA A 140 5.94 15.09 -5.72
C ALA A 140 4.60 14.94 -6.43
N LYS A 141 4.58 14.14 -7.51
CA LYS A 141 3.32 13.78 -8.17
C LYS A 141 2.61 12.72 -7.33
N THR A 142 1.49 13.10 -6.74
CA THR A 142 0.66 12.22 -5.91
C THR A 142 -0.50 11.65 -6.72
N SER A 143 -0.88 10.39 -6.45
CA SER A 143 -2.13 9.82 -6.95
C SER A 143 -2.62 8.66 -6.08
N ALA A 144 -3.92 8.43 -6.03
CA ALA A 144 -4.51 7.23 -5.45
C ALA A 144 -5.56 6.64 -6.41
N MET A 145 -5.65 5.31 -6.45
CA MET A 145 -6.56 4.60 -7.36
C MET A 145 -7.45 3.62 -6.60
N GLY A 146 -8.65 4.07 -6.24
CA GLY A 146 -9.70 3.23 -5.67
C GLY A 146 -10.17 2.18 -6.67
N GLN A 147 -10.32 0.94 -6.21
CA GLN A 147 -10.77 -0.17 -7.05
C GLN A 147 -12.30 -0.33 -6.95
N GLY A 148 -12.97 -0.31 -8.10
CA GLY A 148 -14.43 -0.36 -8.18
C GLY A 148 -15.13 0.87 -7.59
N LEU A 149 -16.46 0.92 -7.70
CA LEU A 149 -17.27 2.07 -7.25
C LEU A 149 -17.17 2.32 -5.74
N ALA A 150 -17.09 1.25 -4.95
CA ALA A 150 -16.92 1.36 -3.51
C ALA A 150 -15.55 1.93 -3.14
N GLY A 151 -14.47 1.49 -3.81
CA GLY A 151 -13.12 1.98 -3.57
C GLY A 151 -12.95 3.44 -3.98
N THR A 152 -13.51 3.85 -5.12
CA THR A 152 -13.46 5.27 -5.55
C THR A 152 -14.30 6.17 -4.65
N GLY A 153 -15.50 5.74 -4.25
CA GLY A 153 -16.34 6.49 -3.29
C GLY A 153 -15.69 6.62 -1.91
N PHE A 154 -15.05 5.55 -1.44
CA PHE A 154 -14.31 5.56 -0.17
C PHE A 154 -13.15 6.54 -0.22
N GLN A 155 -12.33 6.46 -1.27
CA GLN A 155 -11.20 7.36 -1.52
C GLN A 155 -11.63 8.84 -1.50
N SER A 156 -12.72 9.18 -2.21
CA SER A 156 -13.25 10.54 -2.20
C SER A 156 -13.74 10.97 -0.81
N GLY A 157 -14.35 10.05 -0.06
CA GLY A 157 -14.87 10.33 1.28
C GLY A 157 -13.79 10.60 2.33
N ILE A 158 -12.57 10.10 2.11
CA ILE A 158 -11.42 10.31 3.01
C ILE A 158 -10.41 11.34 2.46
N GLY A 159 -10.79 12.10 1.42
CA GLY A 159 -9.98 13.21 0.91
C GLY A 159 -8.70 12.80 0.16
N LEU A 160 -8.61 11.57 -0.34
CA LEU A 160 -7.46 11.14 -1.15
C LEU A 160 -7.65 11.55 -2.64
N PRO A 161 -6.60 12.05 -3.32
CA PRO A 161 -6.71 12.56 -4.69
C PRO A 161 -7.05 11.45 -5.68
N GLY A 162 -8.08 11.67 -6.51
CA GLY A 162 -8.56 10.73 -7.52
C GLY A 162 -7.52 10.35 -8.59
N ALA A 163 -7.75 9.24 -9.30
CA ALA A 163 -6.91 8.88 -10.44
C ALA A 163 -6.98 9.99 -11.51
N GLY A 164 -5.84 10.63 -11.79
CA GLY A 164 -5.74 11.77 -12.72
C GLY A 164 -6.00 13.14 -12.09
N GLN A 165 -6.39 13.20 -10.80
CA GLN A 165 -6.31 14.43 -10.00
C GLN A 165 -4.92 14.47 -9.38
N THR A 166 -4.08 15.35 -9.90
CA THR A 166 -2.76 15.59 -9.34
C THR A 166 -2.85 16.81 -8.44
N ASP A 167 -2.60 16.63 -7.14
CA ASP A 167 -2.45 17.77 -6.20
C ASP A 167 -1.14 18.55 -6.43
N ALA A 168 -0.39 18.16 -7.45
CA ALA A 168 0.70 18.95 -8.02
C ALA A 168 0.59 18.92 -9.55
N VAL A 169 0.53 20.12 -10.14
CA VAL A 169 0.60 20.52 -11.56
C VAL A 169 -0.77 20.87 -12.18
N PRO A 170 -0.96 22.07 -12.79
CA PRO A 170 0.04 22.94 -13.45
C PRO A 170 1.09 23.61 -12.55
#